data_AF-A0A317SS72-F1
#
_entry.id   AF-A0A317SS72-F1
#
_cell.length_a   1.000
_cell.length_b   1.000
_cell.length_c   1.000
_cell.angle_alpha   90.00
_cell.angle_beta   90.00
_cell.angle_gamma   90.00
#
_symmetry.space_group_name_H-M   'P 1'
#
loop_
_entity.id
_entity.type
_entity.pdbx_description
1 polymer ?
#
loop_
_entity_poly.entity_id
_entity_poly.type
_entity_poly.pdbx_seq_one_letter_code
_entity_poly.pdbx_strand_id
1 'polypeptide(L)'
;MLAITLLSPLRLHGRTYEITINGHIALGACLLGPLWYRLYAVPCTLGPLYLGLAAGLRAIGYLSRFSHIWYWSCGTGPQPRRLRVRPLVDEIQVSIVVPRPWHFRARQHVYLRVIGMGIRAFRQSHPFTIAWWERDRISMLIRPRGGFTSRLLLYAGCTLHALVEGPFGIEHDLGSYGTVLMFASGVGIATQVAYIRRLLEGRTMSKARTQRIVIYWRLDNEVEAQRSLYIPGGRSNSPEHTRNG
;
A
#
# COMPACT_ATOMS: atom_id res chain seq x y z
N MET A 1 21.37 -23.19 0.95
CA MET A 1 20.35 -23.10 -0.12
C MET A 1 19.53 -24.38 -0.24
N LEU A 2 20.14 -25.58 -0.30
CA LEU A 2 19.44 -26.88 -0.37
C LEU A 2 18.60 -27.28 0.87
N ALA A 3 18.99 -26.87 2.08
CA ALA A 3 18.20 -27.16 3.29
C ALA A 3 16.86 -26.39 3.37
N ILE A 4 16.75 -25.26 2.65
CA ILE A 4 15.60 -24.35 2.70
C ILE A 4 14.54 -24.74 1.65
N THR A 5 14.96 -25.34 0.54
CA THR A 5 14.03 -25.96 -0.42
C THR A 5 13.36 -27.19 0.17
N LEU A 6 14.05 -27.94 1.05
CA LEU A 6 13.45 -29.07 1.79
C LEU A 6 12.46 -28.63 2.88
N LEU A 7 12.71 -27.49 3.53
CA LEU A 7 11.83 -26.93 4.57
C LEU A 7 10.69 -26.05 4.01
N SER A 8 10.53 -26.00 2.69
CA SER A 8 9.46 -25.28 2.01
C SER A 8 8.33 -26.26 1.68
N PRO A 9 7.42 -26.60 2.61
CA PRO A 9 6.33 -27.49 2.27
C PRO A 9 5.47 -26.79 1.21
N LEU A 10 5.48 -27.36 0.02
CA LEU A 10 4.92 -26.85 -1.24
C LEU A 10 3.40 -26.57 -1.25
N ARG A 11 2.67 -26.57 -0.12
CA ARG A 11 1.19 -26.55 -0.13
C ARG A 11 0.47 -25.82 1.02
N LEU A 12 1.05 -24.78 1.62
CA LEU A 12 0.32 -23.94 2.59
C LEU A 12 0.58 -22.45 2.33
N HIS A 13 -0.12 -21.87 1.35
CA HIS A 13 -0.02 -20.46 0.98
C HIS A 13 -0.60 -19.56 2.09
N GLY A 14 0.28 -18.87 2.84
CA GLY A 14 -0.09 -17.77 3.72
C GLY A 14 0.78 -17.65 4.97
N ARG A 15 0.74 -18.66 5.86
CA ARG A 15 1.44 -18.60 7.17
C ARG A 15 2.90 -19.04 7.11
N THR A 16 3.25 -19.96 6.21
CA THR A 16 4.63 -20.47 6.08
C THR A 16 5.56 -19.43 5.48
N TYR A 17 5.07 -18.57 4.58
CA TYR A 17 5.86 -17.52 3.95
C TYR A 17 6.55 -16.61 4.98
N GLU A 18 5.81 -16.17 5.99
CA GLU A 18 6.35 -15.32 7.07
C GLU A 18 7.35 -16.06 7.96
N ILE A 19 7.14 -17.36 8.22
CA ILE A 19 8.05 -18.18 9.00
C ILE A 19 9.35 -18.42 8.23
N THR A 20 9.25 -18.75 6.94
CA THR A 20 10.39 -19.01 6.07
C THR A 20 11.26 -17.76 5.90
N ILE A 21 10.67 -16.60 5.65
CA ILE A 21 11.45 -15.36 5.48
C ILE A 21 12.12 -14.91 6.79
N ASN A 22 11.41 -14.99 7.92
CA ASN A 22 12.00 -14.63 9.21
C ASN A 22 13.06 -15.64 9.66
N GLY A 23 12.82 -16.93 9.43
CA GLY A 23 13.78 -18.00 9.69
C GLY A 23 15.05 -17.86 8.84
N HIS A 24 14.92 -17.46 7.57
CA HIS A 24 16.07 -17.18 6.72
C HIS A 24 16.93 -16.03 7.25
N ILE A 25 16.30 -14.94 7.67
CA ILE A 25 17.00 -13.78 8.26
C ILE A 25 17.71 -14.19 9.56
N ALA A 26 17.04 -14.96 10.43
CA ALA A 26 17.62 -15.45 11.68
C ALA A 26 18.82 -16.37 11.42
N LEU A 27 18.72 -17.30 10.47
CA LEU A 27 19.81 -18.20 10.09
C LEU A 27 21.01 -17.44 9.52
N GLY A 28 20.77 -16.42 8.69
CA GLY A 28 21.82 -15.53 8.20
C GLY A 28 22.56 -14.83 9.35
N ALA A 29 21.83 -14.29 10.33
CA ALA A 29 22.42 -13.65 11.51
C ALA A 29 23.21 -14.64 12.39
N CYS A 30 22.69 -15.85 12.62
CA CYS A 30 23.36 -16.88 13.39
C CYS A 30 24.66 -17.37 12.73
N LEU A 31 24.74 -17.40 11.40
CA LEU A 31 25.95 -17.81 10.68
C LEU A 31 27.01 -16.70 10.62
N LEU A 32 26.59 -15.43 10.63
CA LEU A 32 27.48 -14.26 10.59
C LEU A 32 28.39 -14.17 11.84
N GLY A 33 27.86 -14.46 13.03
CA GLY A 33 28.62 -14.36 14.29
C GLY A 33 29.83 -15.32 14.38
N PRO A 34 29.65 -16.63 14.24
CA PRO A 34 30.75 -17.61 14.26
C PRO A 34 31.74 -17.40 13.12
N LEU A 35 31.26 -16.97 11.95
CA LEU A 35 32.10 -16.65 10.79
C LEU A 35 33.03 -15.48 11.12
N TRP A 36 32.49 -14.39 11.69
CA TRP A 36 33.29 -13.25 12.14
C TRP A 36 34.36 -13.65 13.17
N TYR A 37 33.98 -14.44 14.18
CA TYR A 37 34.89 -14.91 15.22
C TYR A 37 36.02 -15.78 14.65
N ARG A 38 35.70 -16.72 13.73
CA ARG A 38 36.72 -17.58 13.09
C ARG A 38 37.65 -16.80 12.17
N LEU A 39 37.15 -15.83 11.41
CA LEU A 39 37.99 -15.01 10.55
C LEU A 39 38.89 -14.05 11.32
N TYR A 40 38.50 -13.63 12.53
CA TYR A 40 39.35 -12.82 13.40
C TYR A 40 40.48 -13.64 14.05
N ALA A 41 40.26 -14.94 14.28
CA ALA A 41 41.24 -15.85 14.87
C ALA A 41 42.30 -16.36 13.87
N VAL A 42 42.06 -16.22 12.56
CA VAL A 42 43.03 -16.57 11.51
C VAL A 42 43.92 -15.35 11.22
N PRO A 43 45.25 -15.51 11.09
CA PRO A 43 46.18 -14.38 10.85
C PRO A 43 46.01 -13.66 9.49
N CYS A 44 44.97 -13.97 8.73
CA CYS A 44 44.62 -13.29 7.48
C CYS A 44 43.80 -12.03 7.77
N THR A 45 44.46 -10.87 7.81
CA THR A 45 43.85 -9.56 8.11
C THR A 45 42.80 -9.09 7.10
N LEU A 46 42.77 -9.66 5.88
CA LEU A 46 41.84 -9.25 4.82
C LEU A 46 40.39 -9.72 5.07
N GLY A 47 40.18 -10.85 5.73
CA GLY A 47 38.86 -11.46 5.90
C GLY A 47 37.86 -10.60 6.69
N PRO A 48 38.22 -10.14 7.91
CA PRO A 48 37.38 -9.21 8.69
C PRO A 48 37.13 -7.87 7.98
N LEU A 49 38.09 -7.38 7.18
CA LEU A 49 37.94 -6.17 6.37
C LEU A 49 36.84 -6.30 5.30
N TYR A 50 36.83 -7.41 4.52
CA TYR A 50 35.79 -7.65 3.52
C TYR A 50 34.40 -7.81 4.15
N LEU A 51 34.29 -8.53 5.27
CA LEU A 51 33.03 -8.67 5.99
C LEU A 51 32.55 -7.35 6.58
N GLY A 52 33.46 -6.56 7.15
CA GLY A 52 33.16 -5.22 7.66
C GLY A 52 32.67 -4.28 6.57
N LEU A 53 33.32 -4.29 5.40
CA LEU A 53 32.90 -3.52 4.23
C LEU A 53 31.52 -3.96 3.71
N ALA A 54 31.29 -5.27 3.57
CA ALA A 54 30.00 -5.80 3.12
C ALA A 54 28.86 -5.48 4.11
N ALA A 55 29.11 -5.63 5.41
CA ALA A 55 28.16 -5.27 6.47
C ALA A 55 27.91 -3.75 6.50
N GLY A 56 28.95 -2.94 6.33
CA GLY A 56 28.86 -1.49 6.23
C GLY A 56 28.02 -1.04 5.04
N LEU A 57 28.30 -1.55 3.84
CA LEU A 57 27.52 -1.26 2.63
C LEU A 57 26.04 -1.66 2.81
N ARG A 58 25.79 -2.82 3.44
CA ARG A 58 24.44 -3.29 3.75
C ARG A 58 23.73 -2.37 4.75
N ALA A 59 24.43 -1.94 5.81
CA ALA A 59 23.90 -1.02 6.80
C ALA A 59 23.57 0.35 6.18
N ILE A 60 24.44 0.88 5.33
CA ILE A 60 24.21 2.13 4.58
C ILE A 60 22.94 2.01 3.72
N GLY A 61 22.75 0.88 3.03
CA GLY A 61 21.52 0.63 2.25
C GLY A 61 20.25 0.65 3.10
N TYR A 62 20.28 0.04 4.30
CA TYR A 62 19.15 0.07 5.23
C TYR A 62 18.90 1.46 5.82
N LEU A 63 19.96 2.17 6.21
CA LEU A 63 19.87 3.55 6.71
C LEU A 63 19.31 4.48 5.64
N SER A 64 19.78 4.38 4.40
CA SER A 64 19.25 5.14 3.26
C SER A 64 17.75 4.91 3.07
N ARG A 65 17.30 3.64 3.05
CA ARG A 65 15.86 3.33 2.95
C ARG A 65 15.07 3.83 4.14
N PHE A 66 15.58 3.63 5.36
CA PHE A 66 14.91 4.09 6.57
C PHE A 66 14.78 5.61 6.59
N SER A 67 15.85 6.34 6.27
CA SER A 67 15.86 7.79 6.14
C SER A 67 14.92 8.27 5.04
N HIS A 68 14.84 7.57 3.90
CA HIS A 68 13.89 7.88 2.83
C HIS A 68 12.43 7.72 3.31
N ILE A 69 12.08 6.57 3.90
CA ILE A 69 10.74 6.32 4.47
C ILE A 69 10.42 7.36 5.53
N TRP A 70 11.37 7.65 6.42
CA TRP A 70 11.20 8.62 7.48
C TRP A 70 11.00 10.02 6.91
N TYR A 71 11.81 10.45 5.95
CA TYR A 71 11.70 11.76 5.31
C TYR A 71 10.34 11.98 4.64
N TRP A 72 9.83 10.96 3.95
CA TRP A 72 8.53 11.05 3.26
C TRP A 72 7.34 10.87 4.19
N SER A 73 7.50 10.13 5.29
CA SER A 73 6.43 9.87 6.24
C SER A 73 6.38 10.89 7.39
N CYS A 74 7.50 11.52 7.73
CA CYS A 74 7.63 12.54 8.76
C CYS A 74 7.73 13.92 8.10
N GLY A 75 6.65 14.69 8.22
CA GLY A 75 6.66 16.09 7.82
C GLY A 75 5.84 16.94 8.78
N THR A 76 6.13 18.24 8.77
CA THR A 76 5.51 19.28 9.60
C THR A 76 4.14 19.67 9.03
N GLY A 77 3.22 18.71 8.94
CA GLY A 77 1.83 18.95 8.57
C GLY A 77 0.89 18.87 9.79
N PRO A 78 -0.35 19.37 9.70
CA PRO A 78 -1.26 19.41 10.84
C PRO A 78 -1.74 18.04 11.35
N GLN A 79 -1.62 16.95 10.58
CA GLN A 79 -1.92 15.56 11.02
C GLN A 79 -1.06 14.52 10.27
N PRO A 80 0.27 14.49 10.48
CA PRO A 80 1.13 13.59 9.72
C PRO A 80 0.85 12.14 10.13
N ARG A 81 0.80 11.22 9.15
CA ARG A 81 0.68 9.77 9.36
C ARG A 81 -0.69 9.28 9.84
N ARG A 82 -1.71 10.14 9.87
CA ARG A 82 -3.04 9.72 10.30
C ARG A 82 -3.72 8.85 9.24
N LEU A 83 -3.96 7.60 9.61
CA LEU A 83 -4.71 6.61 8.87
C LEU A 83 -6.15 6.60 9.39
N ARG A 84 -7.13 6.88 8.53
CA ARG A 84 -8.54 6.67 8.85
C ARG A 84 -9.04 5.43 8.13
N VAL A 85 -9.59 4.52 8.90
CA VAL A 85 -10.15 3.26 8.41
C VAL A 85 -11.66 3.42 8.39
N ARG A 86 -12.27 3.40 7.21
CA ARG A 86 -13.73 3.46 7.04
C ARG A 86 -14.23 2.07 6.65
N PRO A 87 -15.21 1.51 7.38
CA PRO A 87 -15.86 0.29 6.96
C PRO A 87 -16.67 0.57 5.69
N LEU A 88 -16.46 -0.26 4.67
CA LEU A 88 -17.42 -0.50 3.60
C LEU A 88 -18.01 -1.92 3.85
N VAL A 89 -19.07 -2.30 3.14
CA VAL A 89 -19.86 -3.51 3.44
C VAL A 89 -18.96 -4.75 3.61
N ASP A 90 -18.21 -5.11 2.57
CA ASP A 90 -17.27 -6.26 2.59
C ASP A 90 -15.80 -5.85 2.45
N GLU A 91 -15.56 -4.54 2.44
CA GLU A 91 -14.29 -3.94 2.06
C GLU A 91 -13.97 -2.81 3.04
N ILE A 92 -12.72 -2.36 3.04
CA ILE A 92 -12.28 -1.29 3.92
C ILE A 92 -11.69 -0.20 3.05
N GLN A 93 -12.23 1.01 3.21
CA GLN A 93 -11.61 2.19 2.64
C GLN A 93 -10.59 2.75 3.63
N VAL A 94 -9.33 2.75 3.24
CA VAL A 94 -8.23 3.24 4.05
C VAL A 94 -7.72 4.54 3.46
N SER A 95 -7.81 5.62 4.23
CA SER A 95 -7.33 6.93 3.82
C SER A 95 -6.18 7.39 4.70
N ILE A 96 -5.09 7.84 4.08
CA ILE A 96 -3.89 8.31 4.77
C ILE A 96 -3.53 9.71 4.30
N VAL A 97 -3.21 10.58 5.27
CA VAL A 97 -2.64 11.90 5.00
C VAL A 97 -1.12 11.78 4.82
N VAL A 98 -0.63 12.16 3.65
CA VAL A 98 0.79 12.23 3.31
C VAL A 98 1.26 13.68 3.41
N PRO A 99 2.29 13.97 4.23
CA PRO A 99 2.70 15.35 4.53
C PRO A 99 3.43 16.04 3.38
N ARG A 100 3.91 15.29 2.39
CA ARG A 100 4.67 15.81 1.24
C ARG A 100 3.92 15.51 -0.05
N PRO A 101 3.88 16.44 -1.02
CA PRO A 101 3.18 16.23 -2.27
C PRO A 101 3.86 15.13 -3.09
N TRP A 102 3.08 14.15 -3.56
CA TRP A 102 3.54 13.08 -4.44
C TRP A 102 2.90 13.24 -5.82
N HIS A 103 3.66 12.92 -6.86
CA HIS A 103 3.13 12.79 -8.21
C HIS A 103 2.59 11.38 -8.42
N PHE A 104 1.30 11.20 -8.16
CA PHE A 104 0.63 9.92 -8.35
C PHE A 104 0.33 9.66 -9.83
N ARG A 105 0.46 8.39 -10.22
CA ARG A 105 0.07 7.87 -11.52
C ARG A 105 -0.86 6.68 -11.35
N ALA A 106 -1.66 6.40 -12.37
CA ALA A 106 -2.56 5.26 -12.35
C ALA A 106 -1.79 3.93 -12.22
N ARG A 107 -2.41 2.92 -11.59
CA ARG A 107 -1.83 1.59 -11.29
C ARG A 107 -0.68 1.57 -10.28
N GLN A 108 -0.39 2.69 -9.63
CA GLN A 108 0.61 2.70 -8.58
C GLN A 108 0.07 2.11 -7.27
N HIS A 109 0.96 1.45 -6.54
CA HIS A 109 0.71 0.91 -5.23
C HIS A 109 1.69 1.49 -4.23
N VAL A 110 1.28 1.48 -2.96
CA VAL A 110 2.09 1.94 -1.83
C VAL A 110 2.21 0.82 -0.83
N TYR A 111 3.37 0.73 -0.19
CA TYR A 111 3.53 -0.16 0.95
C TYR A 111 3.06 0.58 2.19
N LEU A 112 2.06 0.00 2.85
CA LEU A 112 1.51 0.51 4.08
C LEU A 112 2.05 -0.31 5.25
N ARG A 113 2.52 0.39 6.29
CA ARG A 113 2.89 -0.17 7.57
C ARG A 113 2.14 0.55 8.68
N VAL A 114 1.25 -0.17 9.36
CA VAL A 114 0.38 0.43 10.39
C VAL A 114 1.00 0.26 11.77
N ILE A 115 1.07 1.35 12.51
CA ILE A 115 1.55 1.46 13.89
C ILE A 115 0.34 1.31 14.82
N GLY A 116 0.50 0.53 15.90
CA GLY A 116 -0.55 0.36 16.93
C GLY A 116 -1.34 -0.95 16.85
N MET A 117 -1.13 -1.79 15.82
CA MET A 117 -1.74 -3.12 15.71
C MET A 117 -0.82 -4.27 16.22
N GLY A 118 0.14 -3.94 17.10
CA GLY A 118 1.10 -4.88 17.67
C GLY A 118 2.41 -5.09 16.87
N ILE A 119 3.42 -5.68 17.52
CA ILE A 119 4.81 -5.78 17.03
C ILE A 119 4.90 -6.52 15.68
N ARG A 120 4.10 -7.58 15.49
CA ARG A 120 4.06 -8.34 14.24
C ARG A 120 3.55 -7.48 13.07
N ALA A 121 2.47 -6.72 13.26
CA ALA A 121 1.90 -5.87 12.22
C ALA A 121 2.85 -4.71 11.84
N PHE A 122 3.58 -4.17 12.82
CA PHE A 122 4.57 -3.13 12.57
C PHE A 122 5.73 -3.58 11.68
N ARG A 123 6.15 -4.86 11.77
CA ARG A 123 7.25 -5.38 10.94
C ARG A 123 6.82 -5.75 9.52
N GLN A 124 5.51 -5.76 9.25
CA GLN A 124 4.97 -6.11 7.96
C GLN A 124 4.67 -4.85 7.15
N SER A 125 5.18 -4.81 5.93
CA SER A 125 4.83 -3.79 4.94
C SER A 125 4.00 -4.46 3.84
N HIS A 126 2.77 -4.01 3.62
CA HIS A 126 1.86 -4.63 2.67
C HIS A 126 1.56 -3.70 1.49
N PRO A 127 1.69 -4.17 0.24
CA PRO A 127 1.39 -3.36 -0.93
C PRO A 127 -0.13 -3.22 -1.12
N PHE A 128 -0.59 -1.98 -1.28
CA PHE A 128 -1.97 -1.66 -1.60
C PHE A 128 -2.05 -0.70 -2.77
N THR A 129 -2.94 -0.98 -3.72
CA THR A 129 -3.14 -0.11 -4.88
C THR A 129 -3.84 1.18 -4.47
N ILE A 130 -3.34 2.30 -4.99
CA ILE A 130 -3.97 3.60 -4.80
C ILE A 130 -5.25 3.65 -5.64
N ALA A 131 -6.38 3.91 -4.98
CA ALA A 131 -7.67 4.07 -5.66
C ALA A 131 -7.91 5.53 -6.06
N TRP A 132 -7.56 6.45 -5.17
CA TRP A 132 -7.78 7.89 -5.36
C TRP A 132 -6.76 8.70 -4.57
N TRP A 133 -6.49 9.94 -4.99
CA TRP A 133 -5.61 10.86 -4.27
C TRP A 133 -6.13 12.31 -4.31
N GLU A 134 -6.16 12.96 -3.18
CA GLU A 134 -6.37 14.41 -3.08
C GLU A 134 -5.07 15.02 -2.57
N ARG A 135 -4.85 16.33 -2.77
CA ARG A 135 -3.58 17.06 -2.56
C ARG A 135 -2.61 16.43 -1.55
N ASP A 136 -3.08 16.16 -0.33
CA ASP A 136 -2.34 15.57 0.79
C ASP A 136 -2.90 14.22 1.26
N ARG A 137 -3.89 13.62 0.60
CA ARG A 137 -4.60 12.42 1.06
C ARG A 137 -4.68 11.33 0.01
N ILE A 138 -4.20 10.14 0.34
CA ILE A 138 -4.34 8.95 -0.49
C ILE A 138 -5.48 8.09 0.05
N SER A 139 -6.33 7.56 -0.82
CA SER A 139 -7.34 6.57 -0.48
C SER A 139 -7.10 5.25 -1.21
N MET A 140 -7.20 4.16 -0.48
CA MET A 140 -7.03 2.80 -0.95
C MET A 140 -8.26 1.99 -0.57
N LEU A 141 -8.63 1.05 -1.45
CA LEU A 141 -9.68 0.08 -1.16
C LEU A 141 -9.01 -1.25 -0.86
N ILE A 142 -9.37 -1.89 0.24
CA ILE A 142 -8.72 -3.10 0.75
C ILE A 142 -9.79 -4.12 1.09
N ARG A 143 -9.71 -5.31 0.50
CA ARG A 143 -10.53 -6.45 0.94
C ARG A 143 -9.86 -7.12 2.13
N PRO A 144 -10.55 -7.28 3.27
CA PRO A 144 -10.05 -8.10 4.37
C PRO A 144 -9.75 -9.51 3.88
N ARG A 145 -8.52 -9.94 4.09
CA ARG A 145 -8.05 -11.31 3.92
C ARG A 145 -7.35 -11.71 5.23
N GLY A 146 -7.19 -13.01 5.48
CA GLY A 146 -6.58 -13.49 6.72
C GLY A 146 -5.24 -12.80 7.03
N GLY A 147 -4.92 -12.66 8.32
CA GLY A 147 -3.69 -12.00 8.76
C GLY A 147 -3.85 -10.48 8.93
N PHE A 148 -3.00 -9.68 8.28
CA PHE A 148 -2.91 -8.23 8.50
C PHE A 148 -4.22 -7.48 8.18
N THR A 149 -4.85 -7.74 7.03
CA THR A 149 -6.02 -6.98 6.60
C THR A 149 -7.28 -7.36 7.38
N SER A 150 -7.41 -8.61 7.84
CA SER A 150 -8.44 -9.01 8.81
C SER A 150 -8.25 -8.32 10.16
N ARG A 151 -7.01 -8.12 10.63
CA ARG A 151 -6.75 -7.33 11.84
C ARG A 151 -7.07 -5.85 11.65
N LEU A 152 -6.81 -5.31 10.46
CA LEU A 152 -7.14 -3.93 10.12
C LEU A 152 -8.66 -3.68 10.16
N LEU A 153 -9.48 -4.69 9.83
CA LEU A 153 -10.94 -4.64 9.95
C LEU A 153 -11.41 -4.37 11.39
N LEU A 154 -10.72 -4.91 12.39
CA LEU A 154 -11.05 -4.70 13.81
C LEU A 154 -10.91 -3.24 14.24
N TYR A 155 -10.14 -2.44 13.50
CA TYR A 155 -9.94 -1.01 13.72
C TYR A 155 -10.76 -0.15 12.77
N ALA A 156 -11.79 -0.70 12.12
CA ALA A 156 -12.73 0.08 11.32
C ALA A 156 -13.42 1.16 12.17
N GLY A 157 -13.45 2.39 11.67
CA GLY A 157 -13.93 3.56 12.41
C GLY A 157 -12.86 4.23 13.29
N CYS A 158 -11.74 3.56 13.56
CA CYS A 158 -10.64 4.13 14.34
C CYS A 158 -9.68 4.94 13.47
N THR A 159 -8.89 5.78 14.15
CA THR A 159 -7.75 6.45 13.51
C THR A 159 -6.44 5.95 14.08
N LEU A 160 -5.59 5.44 13.19
CA LEU A 160 -4.30 4.85 13.51
C LEU A 160 -3.18 5.72 12.92
N HIS A 161 -1.94 5.37 13.27
CA HIS A 161 -0.77 5.94 12.63
C HIS A 161 -0.21 4.94 11.63
N ALA A 162 0.21 5.37 10.45
CA ALA A 162 0.86 4.49 9.50
C ALA A 162 2.01 5.18 8.76
N LEU A 163 3.01 4.38 8.42
CA LEU A 163 4.10 4.75 7.54
C LEU A 163 3.75 4.28 6.12
N VAL A 164 4.03 5.14 5.14
CA VAL A 164 3.79 4.87 3.73
C VAL A 164 5.12 4.92 3.00
N GLU A 165 5.34 3.93 2.13
CA GLU A 165 6.49 3.88 1.25
C GLU A 165 5.99 3.76 -0.20
N GLY A 166 6.52 4.60 -1.10
CA GLY A 166 6.08 4.66 -2.49
C GLY A 166 6.18 6.06 -3.08
N PRO A 167 5.45 6.35 -4.17
CA PRO A 167 4.58 5.44 -4.91
C PRO A 167 5.38 4.50 -5.82
N PHE A 168 4.97 3.23 -5.89
CA PHE A 168 5.61 2.21 -6.73
C PHE A 168 4.70 1.80 -7.87
N GLY A 169 5.31 1.33 -8.96
CA GLY A 169 4.60 0.82 -10.12
C GLY A 169 4.74 1.71 -11.35
N ILE A 170 4.49 1.09 -12.48
CA ILE A 170 4.65 1.69 -13.81
C ILE A 170 3.25 1.98 -14.36
N GLU A 171 3.07 3.22 -14.83
CA GLU A 171 1.87 3.63 -15.54
C GLU A 171 1.93 3.17 -17.00
N HIS A 172 0.77 2.94 -17.59
CA HIS A 172 0.64 2.77 -19.03
C HIS A 172 -0.16 3.93 -19.57
N ASP A 173 0.29 4.52 -20.68
CA ASP A 173 -0.46 5.59 -21.32
C ASP A 173 -1.64 4.99 -22.09
N LEU A 174 -2.85 5.22 -21.58
CA LEU A 174 -4.10 4.84 -22.24
C LEU A 174 -4.71 6.01 -23.02
N GLY A 175 -4.13 7.21 -22.93
CA GLY A 175 -4.67 8.44 -23.50
C GLY A 175 -4.60 8.47 -25.03
N SER A 176 -3.74 7.67 -25.66
CA SER A 176 -3.61 7.57 -27.11
C SER A 176 -4.77 6.81 -27.77
N TYR A 177 -5.50 5.99 -27.02
CA TYR A 177 -6.60 5.17 -27.53
C TYR A 177 -7.93 5.92 -27.51
N GLY A 178 -8.71 5.81 -28.59
CA GLY A 178 -10.04 6.44 -28.69
C GLY A 178 -11.10 5.77 -27.82
N THR A 179 -11.04 4.45 -27.65
CA THR A 179 -11.93 3.68 -26.76
C THR A 179 -11.09 2.82 -25.82
N VAL A 180 -11.36 2.89 -24.51
CA VAL A 180 -10.67 2.10 -23.48
C VAL A 180 -11.68 1.18 -22.80
N LEU A 181 -11.38 -0.12 -22.81
CA LEU A 181 -12.16 -1.15 -22.14
C LEU A 181 -11.48 -1.57 -20.84
N MET A 182 -12.18 -1.47 -19.72
CA MET A 182 -11.66 -1.78 -18.39
C MET A 182 -12.44 -2.93 -17.79
N PHE A 183 -11.72 -3.92 -17.26
CA PHE A 183 -12.30 -5.04 -16.53
C PHE A 183 -11.86 -4.97 -15.07
N ALA A 184 -12.80 -5.15 -14.15
CA ALA A 184 -12.55 -5.18 -12.72
C ALA A 184 -13.38 -6.27 -12.05
N SER A 185 -12.82 -6.87 -11.00
CA SER A 185 -13.54 -7.77 -10.09
C SER A 185 -13.28 -7.32 -8.66
N GLY A 186 -14.34 -7.13 -7.88
CA GLY A 186 -14.23 -6.66 -6.50
C GLY A 186 -13.37 -5.40 -6.34
N VAL A 187 -12.42 -5.43 -5.39
CA VAL A 187 -11.47 -4.33 -5.10
C VAL A 187 -10.54 -3.97 -6.27
N GLY A 188 -10.45 -4.83 -7.30
CA GLY A 188 -9.69 -4.52 -8.52
C GLY A 188 -10.16 -3.24 -9.24
N ILE A 189 -11.38 -2.76 -8.93
CA ILE A 189 -11.91 -1.48 -9.41
C ILE A 189 -11.02 -0.29 -9.02
N ALA A 190 -10.33 -0.34 -7.89
CA ALA A 190 -9.44 0.72 -7.40
C ALA A 190 -8.42 1.15 -8.47
N THR A 191 -7.82 0.18 -9.14
CA THR A 191 -6.87 0.42 -10.23
C THR A 191 -7.52 1.15 -11.40
N GLN A 192 -8.74 0.74 -11.77
CA GLN A 192 -9.47 1.32 -12.91
C GLN A 192 -9.92 2.75 -12.60
N VAL A 193 -10.38 3.03 -11.37
CA VAL A 193 -10.74 4.39 -10.93
C VAL A 193 -9.54 5.34 -11.09
N ALA A 194 -8.34 4.91 -10.69
CA ALA A 194 -7.13 5.70 -10.87
C ALA A 194 -6.83 6.00 -12.35
N TYR A 195 -7.07 5.04 -13.25
CA TYR A 195 -6.92 5.25 -14.70
C TYR A 195 -7.96 6.20 -15.28
N ILE A 196 -9.23 6.04 -14.89
CA ILE A 196 -10.34 6.89 -15.35
C ILE A 196 -10.02 8.34 -15.01
N ARG A 197 -9.59 8.60 -13.77
CA ARG A 197 -9.17 9.93 -13.36
C ARG A 197 -8.06 10.49 -14.25
N ARG A 198 -7.01 9.71 -14.50
CA ARG A 198 -5.87 10.14 -15.33
C ARG A 198 -6.29 10.45 -16.77
N LEU A 199 -7.23 9.68 -17.31
CA LEU A 199 -7.82 9.92 -18.63
C LEU A 199 -8.68 11.19 -18.65
N LEU A 200 -9.47 11.43 -17.60
CA LEU A 200 -10.27 12.65 -17.45
C LEU A 200 -9.37 13.89 -17.32
N GLU A 201 -8.35 13.84 -16.47
CA GLU A 201 -7.35 14.91 -16.34
C GLU A 201 -6.62 15.17 -17.67
N GLY A 202 -6.25 14.10 -18.37
CA GLY A 202 -5.65 14.17 -19.70
C GLY A 202 -6.57 14.80 -20.74
N ARG A 203 -7.89 14.54 -20.66
CA ARG A 203 -8.89 15.14 -21.54
C ARG A 203 -9.09 16.62 -21.25
N THR A 204 -9.15 17.01 -19.98
CA THR A 204 -9.21 18.43 -19.58
C THR A 204 -7.99 19.21 -20.05
N MET A 205 -6.81 18.59 -20.08
CA MET A 205 -5.57 19.19 -20.61
C MET A 205 -5.40 19.04 -22.13
N SER A 206 -6.40 18.55 -22.86
CA SER A 206 -6.34 18.27 -24.31
C SER A 206 -5.18 17.34 -24.73
N LYS A 207 -4.70 16.49 -23.82
CA LYS A 207 -3.61 15.53 -24.04
C LYS A 207 -4.10 14.12 -24.34
N ALA A 208 -5.29 13.75 -23.88
CA ALA A 208 -5.89 12.45 -24.13
C ALA A 208 -6.86 12.50 -25.33
N ARG A 209 -6.73 11.53 -26.23
CA ARG A 209 -7.62 11.30 -27.38
C ARG A 209 -8.81 10.39 -27.05
N THR A 210 -8.84 9.82 -25.84
CA THR A 210 -9.90 8.93 -25.40
C THR A 210 -11.26 9.60 -25.40
N GLN A 211 -12.19 9.04 -26.17
CA GLN A 211 -13.58 9.52 -26.30
C GLN A 211 -14.56 8.66 -25.51
N ARG A 212 -14.27 7.36 -25.40
CA ARG A 212 -15.18 6.39 -24.77
C ARG A 212 -14.43 5.51 -23.77
N ILE A 213 -14.98 5.41 -22.56
CA ILE A 213 -14.49 4.50 -21.52
C ILE A 213 -15.65 3.55 -21.19
N VAL A 214 -15.42 2.25 -21.27
CA VAL A 214 -16.40 1.22 -20.91
C VAL A 214 -15.81 0.36 -19.81
N ILE A 215 -16.54 0.21 -18.71
CA ILE A 215 -16.09 -0.52 -17.53
C ILE A 215 -17.02 -1.71 -17.31
N TYR A 216 -16.45 -2.90 -17.30
CA TYR A 216 -17.11 -4.11 -16.84
C TYR A 216 -16.63 -4.42 -15.43
N TRP A 217 -17.51 -4.26 -14.46
CA TRP A 217 -17.21 -4.53 -13.05
C TRP A 217 -18.06 -5.67 -12.53
N ARG A 218 -17.41 -6.76 -12.14
CA ARG A 218 -18.04 -7.88 -11.46
C ARG A 218 -17.95 -7.67 -9.94
N LEU A 219 -19.12 -7.65 -9.31
CA LEU A 219 -19.28 -7.72 -7.86
C LEU A 219 -19.49 -9.19 -7.49
N ASP A 220 -18.78 -9.66 -6.46
CA ASP A 220 -18.85 -11.07 -6.04
C ASP A 220 -20.11 -11.36 -5.20
N ASN A 221 -20.77 -10.31 -4.65
CA ASN A 221 -21.93 -10.44 -3.77
C ASN A 221 -23.18 -9.78 -4.38
N GLU A 222 -24.25 -10.56 -4.56
CA GLU A 222 -25.52 -10.15 -5.21
C GLU A 222 -26.27 -9.03 -4.46
N VAL A 223 -25.99 -8.82 -3.17
CA VAL A 223 -26.66 -7.80 -2.33
C VAL A 223 -26.25 -6.36 -2.70
N GLU A 224 -25.12 -6.18 -3.38
CA GLU A 224 -24.48 -4.88 -3.60
C GLU A 224 -25.03 -4.12 -4.82
N ALA A 225 -25.51 -4.84 -5.85
CA ALA A 225 -26.12 -4.24 -7.04
C ALA A 225 -27.46 -3.55 -6.72
N GLN A 226 -28.25 -4.08 -5.79
CA GLN A 226 -29.56 -3.51 -5.43
C GLN A 226 -29.45 -2.28 -4.49
N ARG A 227 -28.39 -2.17 -3.68
CA ARG A 227 -28.22 -1.04 -2.74
C ARG A 227 -27.54 0.19 -3.35
N SER A 228 -26.63 0.02 -4.32
CA SER A 228 -26.02 1.17 -5.01
C SER A 228 -27.01 1.94 -5.91
N LEU A 229 -28.13 1.33 -6.29
CA LEU A 229 -29.27 1.98 -6.95
C LEU A 229 -30.16 2.76 -5.97
N TYR A 230 -29.95 2.59 -4.66
CA TYR A 230 -30.67 3.30 -3.60
C TYR A 230 -29.74 4.30 -2.90
N ILE A 231 -29.26 5.31 -3.65
CA ILE A 231 -28.86 6.57 -3.03
C ILE A 231 -30.16 7.36 -2.82
N PRO A 232 -30.71 7.46 -1.60
CA PRO A 232 -31.85 8.33 -1.37
C PRO A 232 -31.39 9.76 -1.65
N GLY A 233 -32.13 10.45 -2.52
CA GLY A 233 -31.83 11.80 -2.95
C GLY A 233 -31.43 12.69 -1.78
N GLY A 234 -30.29 13.36 -1.94
CA GLY A 234 -29.86 14.41 -1.03
C GLY A 234 -30.96 15.46 -0.94
N ARG A 235 -31.67 15.48 0.19
CA ARG A 235 -32.61 16.54 0.54
C ARG A 235 -31.78 17.79 0.80
N SER A 236 -31.77 18.73 -0.14
CA SER A 236 -31.24 20.07 0.06
C SER A 236 -32.14 20.78 1.07
N ASN A 237 -31.73 20.83 2.33
CA ASN A 237 -32.31 21.78 3.28
C ASN A 237 -31.65 23.14 3.01
N SER A 238 -32.24 23.93 2.12
CA SER A 238 -32.05 25.38 2.12
C SER A 238 -32.79 25.95 3.33
N PRO A 239 -32.18 26.82 4.15
CA PRO A 239 -32.89 27.51 5.21
C PRO A 239 -33.84 28.54 4.58
N GLU A 240 -35.13 28.33 4.84
CA GLU A 240 -36.21 29.24 4.50
C GLU A 240 -36.04 30.55 5.30
N HIS A 241 -35.88 31.65 4.57
CA HIS A 241 -35.80 32.99 5.12
C HIS A 241 -37.21 33.42 5.54
N THR A 242 -37.54 33.26 6.83
CA THR A 242 -38.73 33.86 7.42
C THR A 242 -38.53 35.37 7.52
N ARG A 243 -39.08 36.07 6.54
CA ARG A 243 -39.43 37.49 6.62
C ARG A 243 -40.80 37.55 7.30
N ASN A 244 -40.92 38.28 8.42
CA ASN A 244 -42.09 39.08 8.86
C ASN A 244 -41.98 39.42 10.35
N GLY A 245 -42.16 40.70 10.68
CA GLY A 245 -42.23 41.24 12.04
C GLY A 245 -41.37 42.48 12.21
#